data_AF-A0A3M7E5V5-F1
#
_entry.id   AF-A0A3M7E5V5-F1
#
_cell.length_a   1.000
_cell.length_b   1.000
_cell.length_c   1.000
_cell.angle_alpha   90.00
_cell.angle_beta   90.00
_cell.angle_gamma   90.00
#
_symmetry.space_group_name_H-M   'P 1'
#
loop_
_entity.id
_entity.type
_entity.pdbx_description
1 polymer ?
#
loop_
_entity_poly.entity_id
_entity_poly.type
_entity_poly.pdbx_seq_one_letter_code
_entity_poly.pdbx_strand_id
1 'polypeptide(L)'
;MVHSLWLAALASTASARSLLLPPILQQDPSHQHDPSSLRQDDDEPFHFPTVHESAVMARRIMHLSSLSTLVTTFPANTTTTSPSQLDSSDFTSQELSAWQSRPADLAGSPIGLMEYYSDCEPDTGNPTLLAIDIATPYRNFAQGSNISMEIRWWPHQSTHYTSTNIPHNDDEDLPVKNREDDDIPTPHTPAALPRFSLHGYLEPIPAGDLARHLVPACFMRTHPDSALWQPGNDIHSSQYVRFVVEHVYWFGGFGDRARIQWLPVEEWRGVTREEVEKCRLPGE
;
A
#
# COMPACT_ATOMS: atom_id res chain seq x y z
N MET A 1 24.97 -61.93 22.57
CA MET A 1 25.04 -60.77 23.49
C MET A 1 24.60 -59.55 22.71
N VAL A 2 23.41 -59.05 23.05
CA VAL A 2 22.74 -57.92 22.39
C VAL A 2 23.29 -56.63 22.98
N HIS A 3 23.66 -55.65 22.17
CA HIS A 3 23.85 -54.27 22.61
C HIS A 3 23.00 -53.36 21.72
N SER A 4 21.92 -52.88 22.33
CA SER A 4 20.97 -51.92 21.77
C SER A 4 21.54 -50.51 21.88
N LEU A 5 21.61 -49.80 20.77
CA LEU A 5 21.84 -48.36 20.73
C LEU A 5 20.51 -47.63 20.92
N TRP A 6 20.41 -46.86 21.99
CA TRP A 6 19.25 -46.03 22.31
C TRP A 6 19.27 -44.74 21.48
N LEU A 7 18.20 -44.48 20.73
CA LEU A 7 17.86 -43.14 20.22
C LEU A 7 17.25 -42.32 21.36
N ALA A 8 17.89 -41.21 21.72
CA ALA A 8 17.29 -40.18 22.56
C ALA A 8 16.51 -39.20 21.68
N ALA A 9 15.18 -39.25 21.75
CA ALA A 9 14.31 -38.23 21.19
C ALA A 9 14.25 -37.03 22.15
N LEU A 10 14.76 -35.87 21.73
CA LEU A 10 14.57 -34.60 22.42
C LEU A 10 13.18 -34.07 22.07
N ALA A 11 12.20 -34.34 22.92
CA ALA A 11 10.91 -33.65 22.89
C ALA A 11 11.10 -32.23 23.45
N SER A 12 11.05 -31.21 22.58
CA SER A 12 10.92 -29.82 23.04
C SER A 12 9.50 -29.61 23.55
N THR A 13 9.33 -29.63 24.87
CA THR A 13 8.11 -29.18 25.52
C THR A 13 8.16 -27.65 25.62
N ALA A 14 7.47 -26.96 24.70
CA ALA A 14 7.16 -25.55 24.89
C ALA A 14 6.20 -25.43 26.07
N SER A 15 6.74 -25.10 27.25
CA SER A 15 5.96 -24.77 28.44
C SER A 15 5.21 -23.47 28.17
N ALA A 16 3.89 -23.56 28.03
CA ALA A 16 3.00 -22.40 28.02
C ALA A 16 3.05 -21.74 29.41
N ARG A 17 4.01 -20.84 29.61
CA ARG A 17 3.93 -19.86 30.69
C ARG A 17 2.84 -18.87 30.33
N SER A 18 1.77 -18.84 31.14
CA SER A 18 0.71 -17.85 31.08
C SER A 18 1.27 -16.44 30.92
N LEU A 19 1.10 -15.88 29.72
CA LEU A 19 1.16 -14.45 29.52
C LEU A 19 -0.17 -13.89 30.04
N LEU A 20 -0.14 -13.30 31.23
CA LEU A 20 -1.25 -12.50 31.74
C LEU A 20 -1.48 -11.33 30.76
N LEU A 21 -2.67 -11.26 30.18
CA LEU A 21 -3.10 -10.16 29.33
C LEU A 21 -3.01 -8.82 30.10
N PRO A 22 -2.73 -7.69 29.42
CA PRO A 22 -2.71 -6.39 30.05
C PRO A 22 -4.07 -6.02 30.69
N PRO A 23 -4.08 -5.20 31.77
CA PRO A 23 -5.27 -4.96 32.60
C PRO A 23 -6.52 -4.43 31.88
N ILE A 24 -6.36 -3.84 30.69
CA ILE A 24 -7.45 -3.31 29.87
C ILE A 24 -8.40 -4.41 29.37
N LEU A 25 -7.94 -5.66 29.26
CA LEU A 25 -8.75 -6.78 28.78
C LEU A 25 -9.39 -7.61 29.90
N GLN A 26 -9.33 -7.14 31.16
CA GLN A 26 -9.90 -7.81 32.33
C GLN A 26 -11.15 -7.13 32.91
N GLN A 27 -11.68 -6.09 32.27
CA GLN A 27 -12.93 -5.48 32.72
C GLN A 27 -14.14 -6.30 32.25
N ASP A 28 -14.87 -6.84 33.23
CA ASP A 28 -16.13 -7.56 33.08
C ASP A 28 -17.23 -6.58 32.64
N PRO A 29 -17.98 -6.83 31.55
CA PRO A 29 -18.99 -5.90 31.07
C PRO A 29 -20.25 -6.00 31.92
N SER A 30 -20.26 -5.32 33.08
CA SER A 30 -21.45 -5.13 33.91
C SER A 30 -21.87 -3.66 33.93
N HIS A 31 -22.04 -3.08 32.75
CA HIS A 31 -22.93 -1.92 32.57
C HIS A 31 -24.20 -2.40 31.86
N GLN A 32 -25.25 -2.67 32.64
CA GLN A 32 -26.61 -2.74 32.11
C GLN A 32 -26.99 -1.33 31.63
N HIS A 33 -26.81 -1.07 30.34
CA HIS A 33 -27.46 0.05 29.67
C HIS A 33 -28.95 -0.27 29.55
N ASP A 34 -29.77 0.53 30.24
CA ASP A 34 -31.21 0.61 30.01
C ASP A 34 -31.45 1.00 28.54
N PRO A 35 -32.05 0.14 27.70
CA PRO A 35 -32.16 0.38 26.27
C PRO A 35 -33.29 1.35 25.90
N SER A 36 -33.91 2.03 26.88
CA SER A 36 -35.15 2.79 26.68
C SER A 36 -35.01 4.31 26.60
N SER A 37 -33.80 4.89 26.68
CA SER A 37 -33.66 6.36 26.78
C SER A 37 -32.89 7.09 25.67
N LEU A 38 -32.47 6.45 24.57
CA LEU A 38 -31.83 7.14 23.44
C LEU A 38 -32.32 6.61 22.08
N ARG A 39 -33.61 6.72 21.80
CA ARG A 39 -34.07 6.74 20.41
C ARG A 39 -34.25 8.20 20.01
N GLN A 40 -33.16 8.80 19.55
CA GLN A 40 -33.26 9.92 18.62
C GLN A 40 -33.71 9.31 17.29
N ASP A 41 -34.94 9.60 16.89
CA ASP A 41 -35.60 9.06 15.69
C ASP A 41 -35.06 9.67 14.36
N ASP A 42 -33.82 10.15 14.34
CA ASP A 42 -33.18 10.82 13.18
C ASP A 42 -31.82 10.20 12.78
N ASP A 43 -31.54 8.95 13.15
CA ASP A 43 -30.35 8.24 12.65
C ASP A 43 -30.60 7.76 11.20
N GLU A 44 -30.09 8.50 10.21
CA GLU A 44 -29.91 7.97 8.85
C GLU A 44 -29.26 6.57 8.94
N PRO A 45 -29.76 5.57 8.20
CA PRO A 45 -29.22 4.22 8.28
C PRO A 45 -27.71 4.23 8.06
N PHE A 46 -26.96 3.63 8.99
CA PHE A 46 -25.50 3.52 8.89
C PHE A 46 -25.09 2.96 7.51
N HIS A 47 -24.35 3.76 6.74
CA HIS A 47 -23.89 3.36 5.42
C HIS A 47 -22.61 2.51 5.52
N PHE A 48 -22.71 1.25 5.13
CA PHE A 48 -21.57 0.36 4.95
C PHE A 48 -21.17 0.33 3.48
N PRO A 49 -19.92 0.70 3.11
CA PRO A 49 -19.51 0.75 1.71
C PRO A 49 -19.74 -0.57 1.01
N THR A 50 -20.42 -0.54 -0.13
CA THR A 50 -20.55 -1.66 -1.07
C THR A 50 -19.19 -2.10 -1.60
N VAL A 51 -19.15 -3.25 -2.27
CA VAL A 51 -17.93 -3.72 -2.95
C VAL A 51 -17.48 -2.70 -3.99
N HIS A 52 -18.43 -2.15 -4.74
CA HIS A 52 -18.18 -1.15 -5.76
C HIS A 52 -17.65 0.15 -5.17
N GLU A 53 -18.30 0.71 -4.14
CA GLU A 53 -17.80 1.92 -3.44
C GLU A 53 -16.39 1.71 -2.86
N SER A 54 -16.08 0.50 -2.38
CA SER A 54 -14.74 0.15 -1.92
C SER A 54 -13.72 0.13 -3.05
N ALA A 55 -14.10 -0.36 -4.24
CA ALA A 55 -13.26 -0.31 -5.43
C ALA A 55 -13.04 1.14 -5.90
N VAL A 56 -14.09 1.97 -5.90
CA VAL A 56 -14.00 3.39 -6.23
C VAL A 56 -13.07 4.13 -5.25
N MET A 57 -13.19 3.88 -3.94
CA MET A 57 -12.27 4.44 -2.94
C MET A 57 -10.82 3.99 -3.17
N ALA A 58 -10.58 2.70 -3.46
CA ALA A 58 -9.24 2.21 -3.77
C ALA A 58 -8.65 2.88 -5.02
N ARG A 59 -9.45 3.06 -6.07
CA ARG A 59 -9.06 3.78 -7.29
C ARG A 59 -8.84 5.26 -7.04
N ARG A 60 -9.61 5.91 -6.16
CA ARG A 60 -9.38 7.30 -5.69
C ARG A 60 -8.03 7.44 -4.99
N ILE A 61 -7.69 6.51 -4.10
CA ILE A 61 -6.39 6.51 -3.41
C ILE A 61 -5.26 6.36 -4.42
N MET A 62 -5.39 5.42 -5.37
CA MET A 62 -4.40 5.22 -6.44
C MET A 62 -4.22 6.48 -7.29
N HIS A 63 -5.30 7.22 -7.56
CA HIS A 63 -5.26 8.43 -8.36
C HIS A 63 -4.62 9.62 -7.62
N LEU A 64 -4.82 9.71 -6.30
CA LEU A 64 -4.30 10.81 -5.47
C LEU A 64 -2.90 10.57 -4.93
N SER A 65 -2.46 9.33 -4.88
CA SER A 65 -1.14 8.95 -4.36
C SER A 65 -0.19 8.64 -5.52
N SER A 66 1.11 8.69 -5.25
CA SER A 66 2.14 8.44 -6.27
C SER A 66 3.28 7.56 -5.78
N LEU A 67 3.22 7.12 -4.53
CA LEU A 67 4.19 6.25 -3.87
C LEU A 67 3.50 4.96 -3.42
N SER A 68 4.16 3.84 -3.65
CA SER A 68 3.69 2.51 -3.27
C SER A 68 4.80 1.71 -2.62
N THR A 69 4.45 0.62 -1.95
CA THR A 69 5.42 -0.38 -1.50
C THR A 69 5.31 -1.62 -2.40
N LEU A 70 6.32 -1.90 -3.22
CA LEU A 70 6.41 -3.19 -3.93
C LEU A 70 6.98 -4.25 -3.00
N VAL A 71 6.29 -5.37 -2.91
CA VAL A 71 6.71 -6.54 -2.12
C VAL A 71 7.01 -7.69 -3.08
N THR A 72 8.22 -8.23 -2.97
CA THR A 72 8.69 -9.42 -3.70
C THR A 72 9.44 -10.34 -2.74
N THR A 73 9.70 -11.57 -3.16
CA THR A 73 10.52 -12.53 -2.42
C THR A 73 11.87 -12.72 -3.09
N PHE A 74 12.92 -12.89 -2.29
CA PHE A 74 14.21 -13.29 -2.86
C PHE A 74 14.10 -14.69 -3.48
N PRO A 75 14.51 -14.87 -4.74
CA PRO A 75 14.48 -16.17 -5.38
C PRO A 75 15.45 -17.14 -4.70
N ALA A 76 15.14 -18.43 -4.77
CA ALA A 76 16.06 -19.47 -4.34
C ALA A 76 17.33 -19.43 -5.20
N ASN A 77 18.51 -19.48 -4.57
CA ASN A 77 19.82 -19.50 -5.24
C ASN A 77 19.83 -20.58 -6.33
N THR A 78 19.65 -20.19 -7.59
CA THR A 78 19.59 -21.14 -8.71
C THR A 78 20.93 -21.31 -9.43
N THR A 79 21.96 -20.53 -9.09
CA THR A 79 23.32 -20.78 -9.61
C THR A 79 24.40 -20.31 -8.64
N THR A 80 25.14 -21.28 -8.09
CA THR A 80 26.52 -21.11 -7.63
C THR A 80 27.41 -20.84 -8.84
N THR A 81 27.49 -19.60 -9.31
CA THR A 81 28.55 -19.19 -10.23
C THR A 81 29.65 -18.54 -9.40
N SER A 82 30.71 -19.31 -9.13
CA SER A 82 31.94 -18.83 -8.49
C SER A 82 32.48 -17.60 -9.24
N PRO A 83 33.04 -16.59 -8.54
CA PRO A 83 33.45 -15.36 -9.18
C PRO A 83 34.70 -15.60 -10.03
N SER A 84 34.57 -15.49 -11.36
CA SER A 84 35.71 -15.11 -12.18
C SER A 84 36.01 -13.64 -11.92
N GLN A 85 37.12 -13.36 -11.25
CA GLN A 85 37.68 -12.01 -11.15
C GLN A 85 37.85 -11.44 -12.57
N LEU A 86 37.01 -10.49 -12.93
CA LEU A 86 37.21 -9.60 -14.07
C LEU A 86 37.44 -8.20 -13.49
N ASP A 87 38.57 -7.61 -13.85
CA ASP A 87 39.03 -6.29 -13.38
C ASP A 87 37.94 -5.22 -13.57
N SER A 88 37.44 -4.69 -12.45
CA SER A 88 36.27 -3.80 -12.37
C SER A 88 36.68 -2.33 -12.41
N SER A 89 36.58 -1.71 -13.58
CA SER A 89 36.44 -0.24 -13.71
C SER A 89 35.04 0.17 -14.20
N ASP A 90 34.15 -0.80 -14.43
CA ASP A 90 32.80 -0.57 -14.91
C ASP A 90 31.78 -0.58 -13.75
N PHE A 91 30.91 0.41 -13.70
CA PHE A 91 29.87 0.60 -12.69
C PHE A 91 28.91 -0.62 -12.62
N THR A 92 28.68 -1.28 -13.75
CA THR A 92 27.86 -2.52 -13.84
C THR A 92 28.41 -3.66 -12.97
N SER A 93 29.74 -3.76 -12.84
CA SER A 93 30.40 -4.81 -12.06
C SER A 93 30.25 -4.61 -10.55
N GLN A 94 30.09 -3.37 -10.08
CA GLN A 94 29.84 -3.05 -8.69
C GLN A 94 28.39 -3.37 -8.27
N GLU A 95 27.41 -3.13 -9.14
CA GLU A 95 26.01 -3.53 -8.90
C GLU A 95 25.83 -5.06 -8.86
N LEU A 96 26.54 -5.77 -9.74
CA LEU A 96 26.63 -7.23 -9.72
C LEU A 96 27.27 -7.71 -8.41
N SER A 97 28.34 -7.05 -7.95
CA SER A 97 29.01 -7.36 -6.68
C SER A 97 28.12 -7.15 -5.45
N ALA A 98 27.33 -6.08 -5.40
CA ALA A 98 26.37 -5.85 -4.32
C ALA A 98 25.27 -6.92 -4.28
N TRP A 99 24.78 -7.34 -5.45
CA TRP A 99 23.81 -8.43 -5.57
C TRP A 99 24.40 -9.78 -5.16
N GLN A 100 25.66 -10.02 -5.50
CA GLN A 100 26.43 -11.20 -5.12
C GLN A 100 26.78 -11.21 -3.61
N SER A 101 26.75 -10.06 -2.94
CA SER A 101 26.98 -9.91 -1.50
C SER A 101 25.74 -10.17 -0.64
N ARG A 102 24.64 -10.66 -1.23
CA ARG A 102 23.43 -11.02 -0.51
C ARG A 102 23.67 -12.16 0.49
N PRO A 103 23.18 -12.06 1.74
CA PRO A 103 23.20 -13.18 2.67
C PRO A 103 22.51 -14.43 2.09
N ALA A 104 23.15 -15.58 2.24
CA ALA A 104 22.73 -16.83 1.60
C ALA A 104 21.40 -17.40 2.16
N ASP A 105 20.98 -16.94 3.33
CA ASP A 105 19.79 -17.39 4.06
C ASP A 105 18.52 -16.59 3.75
N LEU A 106 18.59 -15.61 2.83
CA LEU A 106 17.42 -14.78 2.47
C LEU A 106 16.47 -15.42 1.45
N ALA A 107 16.79 -16.57 0.86
CA ALA A 107 15.93 -17.23 -0.12
C ALA A 107 14.50 -17.44 0.42
N GLY A 108 13.50 -17.00 -0.35
CA GLY A 108 12.08 -17.04 0.01
C GLY A 108 11.61 -15.94 0.97
N SER A 109 12.53 -15.18 1.58
CA SER A 109 12.18 -14.05 2.46
C SER A 109 11.61 -12.88 1.63
N PRO A 110 10.53 -12.23 2.09
CA PRO A 110 9.98 -11.06 1.41
C PRO A 110 10.82 -9.80 1.68
N ILE A 111 10.78 -8.89 0.74
CA ILE A 111 11.29 -7.52 0.88
C ILE A 111 10.26 -6.55 0.31
N GLY A 112 9.92 -5.53 1.11
CA GLY A 112 9.09 -4.40 0.70
C GLY A 112 9.94 -3.16 0.50
N LEU A 113 9.86 -2.52 -0.68
CA LEU A 113 10.57 -1.28 -0.99
C LEU A 113 9.61 -0.27 -1.62
N MET A 114 9.84 1.00 -1.34
CA MET A 114 9.03 2.08 -1.88
C MET A 114 9.39 2.33 -3.34
N GLU A 115 8.38 2.43 -4.21
CA GLU A 115 8.53 2.69 -5.64
C GLU A 115 7.54 3.76 -6.10
N TYR A 116 7.99 4.57 -7.06
CA TYR A 116 7.19 5.58 -7.72
C TYR A 116 6.23 4.95 -8.73
N TYR A 117 4.97 5.35 -8.69
CA TYR A 117 4.00 4.99 -9.72
C TYR A 117 3.19 6.22 -10.19
N SER A 118 2.44 6.07 -11.28
CA SER A 118 1.50 7.08 -11.75
C SER A 118 0.28 6.42 -12.41
N ASP A 119 -0.88 7.07 -12.28
CA ASP A 119 -2.14 6.66 -12.91
C ASP A 119 -2.24 7.19 -14.35
N CYS A 120 -1.35 6.73 -15.24
CA CYS A 120 -1.26 7.23 -16.61
C CYS A 120 -2.21 6.57 -17.61
N GLU A 121 -2.75 5.42 -17.24
CA GLU A 121 -3.75 4.67 -18.02
C GLU A 121 -5.01 4.45 -17.16
N PRO A 122 -5.67 5.53 -16.70
CA PRO A 122 -6.71 5.45 -15.66
C PRO A 122 -7.87 4.55 -16.05
N ASP A 123 -8.23 4.44 -17.33
CA ASP A 123 -9.33 3.59 -17.77
C ASP A 123 -9.04 2.08 -17.61
N THR A 124 -7.78 1.70 -17.39
CA THR A 124 -7.37 0.29 -17.24
C THR A 124 -7.36 -0.20 -15.80
N GLY A 125 -7.27 0.73 -14.84
CA GLY A 125 -7.00 0.41 -13.44
C GLY A 125 -5.61 -0.17 -13.18
N ASN A 126 -4.67 -0.06 -14.12
CA ASN A 126 -3.30 -0.52 -13.94
C ASN A 126 -2.35 0.67 -13.70
N PRO A 127 -1.64 0.73 -12.57
CA PRO A 127 -0.66 1.79 -12.36
C PRO A 127 0.57 1.59 -13.23
N THR A 128 1.15 2.70 -13.69
CA THR A 128 2.40 2.74 -14.43
C THR A 128 3.57 2.92 -13.45
N LEU A 129 4.62 2.12 -13.61
CA LEU A 129 5.87 2.21 -12.86
C LEU A 129 7.02 2.58 -13.81
N LEU A 130 8.03 3.25 -13.28
CA LEU A 130 9.33 3.40 -13.94
C LEU A 130 10.30 2.40 -13.31
N ALA A 131 10.37 1.20 -13.90
CA ALA A 131 11.21 0.14 -13.39
C ALA A 131 12.69 0.48 -13.65
N ILE A 132 13.49 0.49 -12.58
CA ILE A 132 14.94 0.68 -12.66
C ILE A 132 15.60 -0.64 -12.29
N ASP A 133 16.39 -1.22 -13.20
CA ASP A 133 16.89 -2.59 -13.06
C ASP A 133 17.84 -2.79 -11.87
N ILE A 134 18.32 -1.71 -11.24
CA ILE A 134 19.10 -1.79 -9.99
C ILE A 134 18.23 -2.18 -8.79
N ALA A 135 16.94 -1.83 -8.77
CA ALA A 135 16.11 -2.00 -7.59
C ALA A 135 15.72 -3.48 -7.39
N THR A 136 15.85 -3.94 -6.15
CA THR A 136 15.59 -5.32 -5.75
C THR A 136 14.22 -5.88 -6.17
N PRO A 137 13.09 -5.12 -6.11
CA PRO A 137 11.79 -5.66 -6.49
C PRO A 137 11.74 -6.09 -7.96
N TYR A 138 12.27 -5.25 -8.86
CA TYR A 138 12.31 -5.58 -10.29
C TYR A 138 13.25 -6.76 -10.59
N ARG A 139 14.41 -6.82 -9.92
CA ARG A 139 15.34 -7.96 -10.05
C ARG A 139 14.73 -9.27 -9.56
N ASN A 140 14.04 -9.25 -8.41
CA ASN A 140 13.35 -10.41 -7.87
C ASN A 140 12.22 -10.87 -8.81
N PHE A 141 11.41 -9.94 -9.30
CA PHE A 141 10.34 -10.23 -10.26
C PHE A 141 10.90 -10.85 -11.56
N ALA A 142 11.98 -10.29 -12.12
CA ALA A 142 12.65 -10.84 -13.29
C ALA A 142 13.23 -12.26 -13.08
N GLN A 143 13.45 -12.66 -11.82
CA GLN A 143 13.89 -14.00 -11.42
C GLN A 143 12.73 -14.92 -11.02
N GLY A 144 11.49 -14.54 -11.34
CA GLY A 144 10.29 -15.36 -11.14
C GLY A 144 9.62 -15.17 -9.77
N SER A 145 9.95 -14.11 -9.04
CA SER A 145 9.21 -13.76 -7.83
C SER A 145 7.82 -13.21 -8.17
N ASN A 146 6.81 -13.58 -7.38
CA ASN A 146 5.53 -12.88 -7.38
C ASN A 146 5.72 -11.45 -6.87
N ILE A 147 4.85 -10.55 -7.32
CA ILE A 147 4.87 -9.14 -6.93
C ILE A 147 3.51 -8.67 -6.44
N SER A 148 3.51 -7.89 -5.38
CA SER A 148 2.34 -7.15 -4.91
C SER A 148 2.72 -5.70 -4.64
N MET A 149 1.73 -4.81 -4.75
CA MET A 149 1.88 -3.37 -4.59
C MET A 149 0.90 -2.88 -3.53
N GLU A 150 1.43 -2.38 -2.41
CA GLU A 150 0.64 -1.77 -1.35
C GLU A 150 0.57 -0.25 -1.54
N ILE A 151 -0.64 0.29 -1.38
CA ILE A 151 -0.89 1.73 -1.40
C ILE A 151 -1.79 2.05 -0.22
N ARG A 152 -1.42 3.08 0.53
CA ARG A 152 -2.20 3.60 1.67
C ARG A 152 -2.72 5.00 1.41
N TRP A 153 -3.91 5.29 1.93
CA TRP A 153 -4.38 6.66 2.02
C TRP A 153 -3.69 7.38 3.17
N TRP A 154 -3.15 8.55 2.88
CA TRP A 154 -2.66 9.47 3.89
C TRP A 154 -3.02 10.89 3.46
N PRO A 155 -4.03 11.54 4.07
CA PRO A 155 -4.43 12.88 3.68
C PRO A 155 -3.27 13.85 3.94
N HIS A 156 -3.19 14.91 3.14
CA HIS A 156 -2.19 15.95 3.37
C HIS A 156 -2.40 16.56 4.75
N GLN A 157 -1.43 16.35 5.64
CA GLN A 157 -1.44 16.98 6.94
C GLN A 157 -1.15 18.48 6.75
N SER A 158 -2.17 19.31 6.87
CA SER A 158 -1.96 20.74 7.03
C SER A 158 -1.28 20.96 8.39
N THR A 159 -0.08 21.52 8.37
CA THR A 159 0.57 22.07 9.57
C THR A 159 0.00 23.43 9.96
N HIS A 160 -0.91 23.98 9.14
CA HIS A 160 -1.64 25.18 9.45
C HIS A 160 -2.93 24.84 10.19
N TYR A 161 -2.90 25.00 11.52
CA TYR A 161 -4.12 25.35 12.23
C TYR A 161 -4.62 26.67 11.66
N THR A 162 -5.80 26.71 11.05
CA THR A 162 -6.56 27.95 10.92
C THR A 162 -6.98 28.38 12.32
N SER A 163 -6.05 29.00 13.06
CA SER A 163 -6.36 29.78 14.25
C SER A 163 -6.98 31.10 13.79
N THR A 164 -8.20 31.04 13.28
CA THR A 164 -9.06 32.22 13.12
C THR A 164 -10.45 31.86 13.59
N ASN A 165 -10.59 31.81 14.91
CA ASN A 165 -11.78 32.22 15.64
C ASN A 165 -11.35 32.64 17.05
N ILE A 166 -10.66 33.78 17.16
CA ILE A 166 -10.86 34.63 18.33
C ILE A 166 -12.03 35.54 17.95
N PRO A 167 -13.25 35.31 18.49
CA PRO A 167 -14.25 36.36 18.46
C PRO A 167 -13.80 37.39 19.48
N HIS A 168 -13.28 38.53 18.99
CA HIS A 168 -13.42 39.75 19.77
C HIS A 168 -14.91 40.08 19.66
N ASN A 169 -15.67 39.73 20.69
CA ASN A 169 -17.04 40.21 20.86
C ASN A 169 -17.05 41.72 20.70
N ASP A 170 -17.90 42.20 19.80
CA ASP A 170 -18.81 43.33 19.99
C ASP A 170 -19.79 43.35 18.80
N ASP A 171 -20.65 42.33 18.70
CA ASP A 171 -21.96 42.45 18.03
C ASP A 171 -22.82 41.21 18.34
N GLU A 172 -23.79 41.39 19.24
CA GLU A 172 -24.91 40.46 19.43
C GLU A 172 -25.91 40.64 18.28
N ASP A 173 -26.07 39.61 17.43
CA ASP A 173 -27.34 39.18 16.79
C ASP A 173 -27.09 38.33 15.53
N LEU A 174 -26.42 37.18 15.66
CA LEU A 174 -26.47 36.16 14.61
C LEU A 174 -26.74 34.78 15.22
N PRO A 175 -27.78 34.05 14.75
CA PRO A 175 -28.06 32.71 15.24
C PRO A 175 -26.93 31.78 14.81
N VAL A 176 -26.23 31.23 15.80
CA VAL A 176 -25.21 30.18 15.65
C VAL A 176 -25.89 28.93 15.09
N LYS A 177 -26.01 28.85 13.76
CA LYS A 177 -26.37 27.62 13.07
C LYS A 177 -25.11 26.75 13.02
N ASN A 178 -25.13 25.65 13.76
CA ASN A 178 -24.40 24.39 13.56
C ASN A 178 -23.08 24.52 12.79
N ARG A 179 -21.99 24.71 13.53
CA ARG A 179 -20.62 24.39 13.05
C ARG A 179 -20.10 23.17 13.81
N GLU A 180 -20.86 22.08 13.75
CA GLU A 180 -20.48 20.78 14.32
C GLU A 180 -20.01 19.77 13.24
N ASP A 181 -19.69 20.21 12.01
CA ASP A 181 -19.48 19.28 10.88
C ASP A 181 -18.05 19.19 10.30
N ASP A 182 -17.04 19.85 10.88
CA ASP A 182 -15.66 19.78 10.35
C ASP A 182 -14.60 19.21 11.32
N ASP A 183 -15.00 18.85 12.55
CA ASP A 183 -14.10 18.14 13.46
C ASP A 183 -14.28 16.64 13.24
N ILE A 184 -13.41 15.98 12.46
CA ILE A 184 -13.20 14.54 12.61
C ILE A 184 -12.54 14.37 13.99
N PRO A 185 -13.25 13.97 15.07
CA PRO A 185 -12.70 13.97 16.41
C PRO A 185 -12.19 12.57 16.69
N THR A 186 -11.18 12.14 15.96
CA THR A 186 -10.37 10.97 16.33
C THR A 186 -8.95 11.17 15.81
N PRO A 187 -7.91 10.82 16.57
CA PRO A 187 -6.54 11.03 16.13
C PRO A 187 -6.34 10.30 14.81
N HIS A 188 -5.84 11.02 13.79
CA HIS A 188 -5.40 10.49 12.49
C HIS A 188 -4.39 9.36 12.71
N THR A 189 -4.89 8.16 13.01
CA THR A 189 -4.07 7.00 13.22
C THR A 189 -3.86 6.41 11.84
N PRO A 190 -2.64 6.37 11.29
CA PRO A 190 -2.38 5.78 9.97
C PRO A 190 -2.97 4.38 9.82
N ALA A 191 -3.01 3.62 10.92
CA ALA A 191 -3.56 2.28 10.92
C ALA A 191 -5.08 2.24 10.68
N ALA A 192 -5.82 3.30 11.02
CA ALA A 192 -7.28 3.37 10.87
C ALA A 192 -7.73 3.87 9.50
N LEU A 193 -6.84 4.43 8.68
CA LEU A 193 -7.18 4.90 7.34
C LEU A 193 -7.19 3.76 6.29
N PRO A 194 -7.94 3.95 5.19
CA PRO A 194 -8.01 2.94 4.15
C PRO A 194 -6.66 2.66 3.48
N ARG A 195 -6.44 1.40 3.10
CA ARG A 195 -5.27 0.92 2.34
C ARG A 195 -5.64 -0.32 1.56
N PHE A 196 -4.87 -0.63 0.53
CA PHE A 196 -5.12 -1.80 -0.30
C PHE A 196 -3.83 -2.39 -0.86
N SER A 197 -3.91 -3.65 -1.25
CA SER A 197 -2.83 -4.39 -1.90
C SER A 197 -3.31 -4.87 -3.26
N LEU A 198 -2.56 -4.53 -4.29
CA LEU A 198 -2.71 -5.06 -5.64
C LEU A 198 -1.77 -6.25 -5.81
N HIS A 199 -2.26 -7.30 -6.45
CA HIS A 199 -1.46 -8.47 -6.82
C HIS A 199 -1.59 -8.69 -8.33
N GLY A 200 -0.48 -9.06 -8.96
CA GLY A 200 -0.44 -9.27 -10.40
C GLY A 200 1.00 -9.39 -10.91
N TYR A 201 1.27 -8.81 -12.06
CA TYR A 201 2.57 -8.90 -12.73
C TYR A 201 2.97 -7.58 -13.41
N LEU A 202 4.26 -7.46 -13.74
CA LEU A 202 4.78 -6.35 -14.52
C LEU A 202 4.91 -6.75 -15.98
N GLU A 203 4.46 -5.89 -16.88
CA GLU A 203 4.72 -6.01 -18.32
C GLU A 203 5.28 -4.70 -18.89
N PRO A 204 6.23 -4.76 -19.85
CA PRO A 204 6.69 -3.56 -20.54
C PRO A 204 5.55 -2.88 -21.31
N ILE A 205 5.45 -1.55 -21.21
CA ILE A 205 4.45 -0.80 -21.98
C ILE A 205 4.90 -0.69 -23.45
N PRO A 206 4.12 -1.19 -24.42
CA PRO A 206 4.50 -1.11 -25.83
C PRO A 206 4.65 0.33 -26.32
N ALA A 207 5.54 0.56 -27.29
CA ALA A 207 5.79 1.90 -27.84
C ALA A 207 4.52 2.61 -28.35
N GLY A 208 3.57 1.86 -28.91
CA GLY A 208 2.27 2.40 -29.34
C GLY A 208 1.44 2.95 -28.19
N ASP A 209 1.46 2.29 -27.04
CA ASP A 209 0.72 2.71 -25.84
C ASP A 209 1.44 3.86 -25.12
N LEU A 210 2.78 3.84 -25.07
CA LEU A 210 3.57 4.97 -24.57
C LEU A 210 3.21 6.28 -25.28
N ALA A 211 3.08 6.22 -26.62
CA ALA A 211 2.69 7.36 -27.43
C ALA A 211 1.21 7.72 -27.27
N ARG A 212 0.30 6.71 -27.31
CA ARG A 212 -1.15 6.94 -27.19
C ARG A 212 -1.54 7.58 -25.87
N HIS A 213 -0.96 7.11 -24.77
CA HIS A 213 -1.29 7.55 -23.41
C HIS A 213 -0.34 8.63 -22.88
N LEU A 214 0.65 9.07 -23.68
CA LEU A 214 1.67 10.04 -23.30
C LEU A 214 2.34 9.67 -21.97
N VAL A 215 2.62 8.38 -21.77
CA VAL A 215 3.09 7.82 -20.49
C VAL A 215 4.29 8.59 -19.93
N PRO A 216 5.35 8.90 -20.71
CA PRO A 216 6.49 9.64 -20.17
C PRO A 216 6.12 11.03 -19.64
N ALA A 217 5.28 11.77 -20.37
CA ALA A 217 4.84 13.09 -19.96
C ALA A 217 3.92 13.04 -18.73
N CYS A 218 3.02 12.05 -18.67
CA CYS A 218 2.17 11.81 -17.52
C CYS A 218 3.00 11.48 -16.26
N PHE A 219 3.96 10.54 -16.38
CA PHE A 219 4.78 10.12 -15.25
C PHE A 219 5.66 11.26 -14.73
N MET A 220 6.31 12.03 -15.62
CA MET A 220 7.12 13.19 -15.23
C MET A 220 6.29 14.33 -14.65
N ARG A 221 5.00 14.44 -14.98
CA ARG A 221 4.10 15.39 -14.32
C ARG A 221 3.89 15.03 -12.85
N THR A 222 3.78 13.74 -12.54
CA THR A 222 3.63 13.24 -11.16
C THR A 222 4.98 13.26 -10.42
N HIS A 223 6.06 12.91 -11.12
CA HIS A 223 7.43 12.76 -10.58
C HIS A 223 8.44 13.55 -11.42
N PRO A 224 8.54 14.89 -11.27
CA PRO A 224 9.43 15.71 -12.10
C PRO A 224 10.92 15.40 -11.91
N ASP A 225 11.28 14.91 -10.72
CA ASP A 225 12.61 14.41 -10.38
C ASP A 225 13.03 13.19 -11.23
N SER A 226 12.06 12.42 -11.73
CA SER A 226 12.32 11.27 -12.60
C SER A 226 12.95 11.60 -13.96
N ALA A 227 13.05 12.88 -14.33
CA ALA A 227 13.77 13.33 -15.51
C ALA A 227 15.23 12.81 -15.56
N LEU A 228 15.86 12.59 -14.40
CA LEU A 228 17.26 12.14 -14.30
C LEU A 228 17.46 10.64 -14.52
N TRP A 229 16.39 9.83 -14.50
CA TRP A 229 16.46 8.37 -14.65
C TRP A 229 15.42 7.82 -15.64
N GLN A 230 15.07 8.64 -16.63
CA GLN A 230 14.26 8.24 -17.78
C GLN A 230 14.93 7.12 -18.59
N PRO A 231 14.15 6.28 -19.29
CA PRO A 231 14.70 5.28 -20.19
C PRO A 231 15.66 5.90 -21.21
N GLY A 232 16.82 5.27 -21.41
CA GLY A 232 17.88 5.79 -22.27
C GLY A 232 18.94 6.65 -21.57
N ASN A 233 18.91 6.74 -20.24
CA ASN A 233 20.02 7.29 -19.45
C ASN A 233 21.22 6.30 -19.40
N ASP A 234 22.43 6.83 -19.26
CA ASP A 234 23.69 6.07 -19.32
C ASP A 234 24.12 5.45 -17.97
N ILE A 235 23.43 5.77 -16.86
CA ILE A 235 23.82 5.32 -15.51
C ILE A 235 23.14 3.99 -15.13
N HIS A 236 21.81 3.94 -15.27
CA HIS A 236 21.02 2.75 -14.97
C HIS A 236 20.01 2.49 -16.08
N SER A 237 19.81 1.22 -16.42
CA SER A 237 18.73 0.78 -17.30
C SER A 237 17.39 0.99 -16.60
N SER A 238 16.47 1.68 -17.26
CA SER A 238 15.10 1.86 -16.81
C SER A 238 14.11 1.71 -17.96
N GLN A 239 12.89 1.30 -17.62
CA GLN A 239 11.80 1.11 -18.57
C GLN A 239 10.44 1.38 -17.92
N TYR A 240 9.49 1.86 -18.72
CA TYR A 240 8.10 1.97 -18.30
C TYR A 240 7.42 0.61 -18.32
N VAL A 241 6.84 0.23 -17.19
CA VAL A 241 6.10 -1.02 -17.05
C VAL A 241 4.70 -0.74 -16.50
N ARG A 242 3.76 -1.60 -16.87
CA ARG A 242 2.41 -1.63 -16.35
C ARG A 242 2.36 -2.69 -15.25
N PHE A 243 1.83 -2.33 -14.08
CA PHE A 243 1.41 -3.32 -13.10
C PHE A 243 0.02 -3.81 -13.49
N VAL A 244 -0.06 -4.98 -14.13
CA VAL A 244 -1.33 -5.57 -14.53
C VAL A 244 -1.99 -6.17 -13.29
N VAL A 245 -3.12 -5.59 -12.89
CA VAL A 245 -3.85 -6.01 -11.69
C VAL A 245 -4.67 -7.27 -11.96
N GLU A 246 -4.44 -8.29 -11.13
CA GLU A 246 -5.17 -9.56 -11.15
C GLU A 246 -6.04 -9.75 -9.90
N HIS A 247 -5.58 -9.27 -8.74
CA HIS A 247 -6.33 -9.32 -7.50
C HIS A 247 -6.17 -8.05 -6.67
N VAL A 248 -7.23 -7.69 -5.94
CA VAL A 248 -7.27 -6.50 -5.09
C VAL A 248 -7.72 -6.90 -3.69
N TYR A 249 -6.90 -6.62 -2.69
CA TYR A 249 -7.28 -6.76 -1.28
C TYR A 249 -7.50 -5.39 -0.67
N TRP A 250 -8.71 -5.13 -0.18
CA TRP A 250 -9.12 -3.86 0.39
C TRP A 250 -9.18 -3.92 1.92
N PHE A 251 -8.66 -2.88 2.56
CA PHE A 251 -8.77 -2.64 3.99
C PHE A 251 -9.30 -1.22 4.20
N GLY A 252 -10.60 -1.07 4.50
CA GLY A 252 -11.26 0.23 4.59
C GLY A 252 -10.99 1.06 5.84
N GLY A 253 -10.32 0.49 6.85
CA GLY A 253 -10.05 1.17 8.12
C GLY A 253 -10.49 0.37 9.34
N PHE A 254 -10.46 1.01 10.52
CA PHE A 254 -10.91 0.40 11.77
C PHE A 254 -12.37 0.77 12.10
N GLY A 255 -12.98 0.02 13.01
CA GLY A 255 -14.37 0.20 13.44
C GLY A 255 -15.32 -0.82 12.83
N ASP A 256 -16.61 -0.63 13.07
CA ASP A 256 -17.72 -1.48 12.62
C ASP A 256 -18.32 -1.05 11.28
N ARG A 257 -17.70 -0.06 10.62
CA ARG A 257 -18.23 0.60 9.41
C ARG A 257 -17.36 0.43 8.16
N ALA A 258 -16.21 -0.21 8.28
CA ALA A 258 -15.28 -0.41 7.18
C ALA A 258 -15.38 -1.82 6.58
N ARG A 259 -15.30 -1.90 5.24
CA ARG A 259 -15.16 -3.18 4.54
C ARG A 259 -13.70 -3.64 4.54
N ILE A 260 -13.47 -4.93 4.82
CA ILE A 260 -12.16 -5.57 4.69
C ILE A 260 -12.35 -6.90 3.96
N GLN A 261 -11.90 -6.99 2.71
CA GLN A 261 -12.03 -8.20 1.89
C GLN A 261 -11.26 -8.10 0.58
N TRP A 262 -11.20 -9.22 -0.14
CA TRP A 262 -10.88 -9.22 -1.58
C TRP A 262 -12.01 -8.56 -2.38
N LEU A 263 -11.63 -7.69 -3.32
CA LEU A 263 -12.54 -7.10 -4.30
C LEU A 263 -12.45 -7.89 -5.62
N PRO A 264 -13.58 -8.18 -6.29
CA PRO A 264 -13.55 -8.78 -7.62
C PRO A 264 -12.77 -7.90 -8.60
N VAL A 265 -11.90 -8.50 -9.41
CA VAL A 265 -11.07 -7.75 -10.36
C VAL A 265 -11.92 -7.03 -11.43
N GLU A 266 -13.09 -7.57 -11.77
CA GLU A 266 -14.01 -6.93 -12.70
C GLU A 266 -14.65 -5.67 -12.12
N GLU A 267 -14.88 -5.60 -10.80
CA GLU A 267 -15.31 -4.36 -10.13
C GLU A 267 -14.20 -3.31 -10.22
N TRP A 268 -12.95 -3.71 -9.94
CA TRP A 268 -11.78 -2.81 -10.04
C TRP A 268 -11.60 -2.22 -11.44
N ARG A 269 -11.73 -3.06 -12.47
CA ARG A 269 -11.65 -2.67 -13.89
C ARG A 269 -12.85 -1.87 -14.35
N GLY A 270 -14.02 -2.11 -13.75
CA GLY A 270 -15.27 -1.42 -14.08
C GLY A 270 -15.37 0.00 -13.54
N VAL A 271 -14.56 0.37 -12.54
CA VAL A 271 -14.54 1.74 -11.98
C VAL A 271 -14.11 2.74 -13.04
N THR A 272 -14.97 3.75 -13.21
CA THR A 272 -14.78 4.85 -14.16
C THR A 272 -14.03 6.02 -13.54
N ARG A 273 -13.44 6.85 -14.39
CA ARG A 273 -12.80 8.10 -13.98
C ARG A 273 -13.77 9.07 -13.31
N GLU A 274 -15.02 9.12 -13.76
CA GLU A 274 -16.05 9.99 -13.18
C GLU A 274 -16.37 9.60 -11.73
N GLU A 275 -16.47 8.31 -11.44
CA GLU A 275 -16.66 7.80 -10.07
C GLU A 275 -15.46 8.14 -9.19
N VAL A 276 -14.25 7.97 -9.72
CA VAL A 276 -13.01 8.35 -9.03
C VAL A 276 -12.99 9.85 -8.71
N GLU A 277 -13.37 10.72 -9.64
CA GLU A 277 -13.36 12.18 -9.41
C GLU A 277 -14.44 12.66 -8.43
N LYS A 278 -15.58 11.95 -8.37
CA LYS A 278 -16.68 12.26 -7.44
C LYS A 278 -16.47 11.71 -6.02
N CYS A 279 -15.71 10.62 -5.88
CA CYS A 279 -15.42 10.02 -4.59
C CYS A 279 -14.60 10.97 -3.70
N ARG A 280 -14.88 10.96 -2.40
CA ARG A 280 -14.10 11.66 -1.38
C ARG A 280 -13.63 10.68 -0.33
N LEU A 281 -12.35 10.73 -0.01
CA LEU A 281 -11.75 9.91 1.03
C LEU A 281 -11.83 10.61 2.39
N PRO A 282 -11.73 9.86 3.51
CA PRO A 282 -11.66 10.46 4.83
C PRO A 282 -10.50 11.46 4.94
N GLY A 283 -10.81 12.73 5.17
CA GLY A 283 -9.82 13.81 5.31
C GLY A 283 -9.24 14.36 4.00
N GLU A 284 -9.85 14.07 2.85
CA GLU A 284 -9.57 14.74 1.57
C GLU A 284 -10.12 16.17 1.54
#